data_AF-A0A975TNF9-F1
#
_entry.id   AF-A0A975TNF9-F1
#
_cell.length_a   1.000
_cell.length_b   1.000
_cell.length_c   1.000
_cell.angle_alpha   90.00
_cell.angle_beta   90.00
_cell.angle_gamma   90.00
#
_symmetry.space_group_name_H-M   'P 1'
#
loop_
_entity.id
_entity.type
_entity.pdbx_description
1 polymer ?
#
loop_
_entity_poly.entity_id
_entity_poly.type
_entity_poly.pdbx_seq_one_letter_code
_entity_poly.pdbx_strand_id
1 'polypeptide(L)'
;MSVPAALRVPEELSARVPAEQRGSGRDDVRLLVSRGTEVTHHTFRELPGQLRAGDVLVVNTSMTLPAAVSGRLGGQRVVVHFSTRGEDGRWAVELRELRAAASEAGAGTTVPRPGGPPGAVVRLPGGEHLVLEEPLDPEGVRLWWARVSYADVPGLLRRYGRPIRYGYTERDQPLSAYQTVFALPSPDGSGSAEMPSAGRPFTAALIAELVSRGVLFAPLTLHTGVASAEAHEPPYPERFEVPGTTARLVNAVRAARPAGGTGEGTGGGTGGGTDGEGDGATGAAVGGRIVAVGTTAVRALESATGPDGVVRAASGWTDLVITPRRGVRAVDGLLTGLHEPEASHLLMLAAIAGREALTRGYEEALEQRYLWHEFGDVHLLLPPESAHPSHC
;
A
#
# COMPACT_ATOMS: atom_id res chain seq x y z
N MET A 1 -16.67 -19.81 -6.23
CA MET A 1 -16.86 -19.13 -7.53
C MET A 1 -16.02 -17.86 -7.52
N SER A 2 -15.04 -17.80 -8.42
CA SER A 2 -13.89 -16.90 -8.41
C SER A 2 -14.25 -15.46 -8.82
N VAL A 3 -13.40 -14.50 -8.44
CA VAL A 3 -13.23 -13.21 -9.15
C VAL A 3 -13.06 -13.52 -10.65
N PRO A 4 -13.53 -12.68 -11.60
CA PRO A 4 -13.56 -13.07 -13.01
C PRO A 4 -12.19 -13.58 -13.46
N ALA A 5 -12.12 -14.88 -13.76
CA ALA A 5 -10.89 -15.58 -14.13
C ALA A 5 -10.44 -15.25 -15.57
N ALA A 6 -10.73 -14.04 -16.06
CA ALA A 6 -10.67 -13.73 -17.49
C ALA A 6 -10.33 -12.28 -17.86
N LEU A 7 -10.17 -11.35 -16.91
CA LEU A 7 -9.56 -10.07 -17.30
C LEU A 7 -8.06 -10.33 -17.52
N ARG A 8 -7.57 -10.05 -18.72
CA ARG A 8 -6.13 -9.88 -18.97
C ARG A 8 -5.91 -8.40 -19.22
N VAL A 9 -4.99 -7.81 -18.50
CA VAL A 9 -4.58 -6.43 -18.75
C VAL A 9 -3.67 -6.43 -19.98
N PRO A 10 -4.02 -5.70 -21.05
CA PRO A 10 -3.14 -5.55 -22.19
C PRO A 10 -1.81 -4.90 -21.79
N GLU A 11 -0.67 -5.39 -22.32
CA GLU A 11 0.68 -4.94 -21.95
C GLU A 11 0.92 -3.45 -22.27
N GLU A 12 0.16 -2.89 -23.19
CA GLU A 12 0.17 -1.46 -23.52
C GLU A 12 -0.48 -0.57 -22.46
N LEU A 13 -1.27 -1.15 -21.54
CA LEU A 13 -1.87 -0.42 -20.43
C LEU A 13 -0.95 -0.38 -19.19
N SER A 14 0.18 -1.09 -19.20
CA SER A 14 1.18 -0.97 -18.12
C SER A 14 1.86 0.40 -18.17
N ALA A 15 1.90 1.12 -17.04
CA ALA A 15 2.57 2.41 -16.95
C ALA A 15 4.10 2.27 -16.95
N ARG A 16 4.72 2.23 -18.13
CA ARG A 16 6.15 1.90 -18.29
C ARG A 16 7.16 2.94 -17.79
N VAL A 17 6.67 4.15 -17.51
CA VAL A 17 7.44 5.27 -16.95
C VAL A 17 6.62 5.96 -15.83
N PRO A 18 7.23 6.79 -14.98
CA PRO A 18 6.52 7.69 -14.08
C PRO A 18 5.58 8.69 -14.77
N ALA A 19 4.50 9.12 -14.10
CA ALA A 19 3.55 10.10 -14.63
C ALA A 19 4.19 11.43 -15.04
N GLU A 20 5.14 11.93 -14.25
CA GLU A 20 5.89 13.16 -14.52
C GLU A 20 6.82 13.08 -15.74
N GLN A 21 7.02 11.90 -16.34
CA GLN A 21 7.71 11.74 -17.62
C GLN A 21 6.74 11.72 -18.82
N ARG A 22 5.44 11.53 -18.57
CA ARG A 22 4.39 11.56 -19.59
C ARG A 22 3.64 12.89 -19.62
N GLY A 23 3.54 13.55 -18.47
CA GLY A 23 2.69 14.70 -18.26
C GLY A 23 3.36 15.81 -17.45
N SER A 24 2.53 16.62 -16.82
CA SER A 24 2.88 17.86 -16.12
C SER A 24 3.38 17.66 -14.69
N GLY A 25 3.22 16.48 -14.10
CA GLY A 25 3.59 16.21 -12.71
C GLY A 25 3.24 14.80 -12.24
N ARG A 26 3.58 14.49 -10.99
CA ARG A 26 3.28 13.18 -10.38
C ARG A 26 1.78 12.94 -10.14
N ASP A 27 1.02 14.02 -10.01
CA ASP A 27 -0.44 14.05 -9.87
C ASP A 27 -1.16 14.05 -11.22
N ASP A 28 -0.43 14.00 -12.34
CA ASP A 28 -0.98 13.90 -13.69
C ASP A 28 -1.34 12.46 -14.05
N VAL A 29 -2.21 11.89 -13.21
CA VAL A 29 -2.79 10.55 -13.36
C VAL A 29 -4.30 10.64 -13.30
N ARG A 30 -4.98 9.66 -13.87
CA ARG A 30 -6.43 9.54 -13.80
C ARG A 30 -6.85 8.93 -12.47
N LEU A 31 -8.06 9.26 -12.07
CA LEU A 31 -8.72 8.74 -10.89
C LEU A 31 -10.04 8.10 -11.33
N LEU A 32 -10.14 6.79 -11.17
CA LEU A 32 -11.40 6.07 -11.24
C LEU A 32 -12.05 6.14 -9.87
N VAL A 33 -13.35 6.45 -9.80
CA VAL A 33 -14.07 6.48 -8.53
C VAL A 33 -15.25 5.52 -8.61
N SER A 34 -15.29 4.55 -7.69
CA SER A 34 -16.42 3.63 -7.54
C SER A 34 -17.16 3.90 -6.22
N ARG A 35 -18.49 4.03 -6.30
CA ARG A 35 -19.41 4.06 -5.15
C ARG A 35 -20.38 2.89 -5.28
N GLY A 36 -20.04 1.76 -4.67
CA GLY A 36 -20.66 0.50 -5.07
C GLY A 36 -20.42 0.23 -6.55
N THR A 37 -21.47 -0.06 -7.32
CA THR A 37 -21.37 -0.34 -8.77
C THR A 37 -21.39 0.91 -9.66
N GLU A 38 -21.63 2.10 -9.09
CA GLU A 38 -21.52 3.35 -9.84
C GLU A 38 -20.04 3.72 -10.05
N VAL A 39 -19.67 4.04 -11.29
CA VAL A 39 -18.30 4.38 -11.68
C VAL A 39 -18.27 5.75 -12.35
N THR A 40 -17.33 6.60 -11.95
CA THR A 40 -17.09 7.92 -12.54
C THR A 40 -15.60 8.15 -12.78
N HIS A 41 -15.30 9.04 -13.75
CA HIS A 41 -13.96 9.31 -14.24
C HIS A 41 -13.51 10.71 -13.89
N HIS A 42 -12.33 10.80 -13.29
CA HIS A 42 -11.75 12.05 -12.81
C HIS A 42 -10.25 12.09 -13.14
N THR A 43 -9.66 13.25 -12.96
CA THR A 43 -8.22 13.41 -12.76
C THR A 43 -7.90 13.30 -11.26
N PHE A 44 -6.68 12.93 -10.91
CA PHE A 44 -6.30 12.83 -9.49
C PHE A 44 -6.38 14.16 -8.74
N ARG A 45 -6.22 15.28 -9.45
CA ARG A 45 -6.37 16.63 -8.90
C ARG A 45 -7.80 16.92 -8.42
N GLU A 46 -8.78 16.15 -8.89
CA GLU A 46 -10.19 16.26 -8.46
C GLU A 46 -10.51 15.39 -7.24
N LEU A 47 -9.55 14.65 -6.68
CA LEU A 47 -9.70 13.91 -5.41
C LEU A 47 -10.34 14.74 -4.27
N PRO A 48 -10.02 16.04 -4.08
CA PRO A 48 -10.65 16.84 -3.03
C PRO A 48 -12.16 17.04 -3.20
N GLY A 49 -12.70 16.82 -4.40
CA GLY A 49 -14.15 16.81 -4.66
C GLY A 49 -14.82 15.47 -4.33
N GLN A 50 -14.03 14.41 -4.12
CA GLN A 50 -14.53 13.05 -3.84
C GLN A 50 -14.57 12.71 -2.34
N LEU A 51 -13.99 13.58 -1.52
CA LEU A 51 -13.89 13.44 -0.07
C LEU A 51 -14.71 14.54 0.62
N ARG A 52 -15.09 14.27 1.86
CA ARG A 52 -15.90 15.18 2.69
C ARG A 52 -15.10 15.60 3.91
N ALA A 53 -15.44 16.74 4.49
CA ALA A 53 -14.88 17.14 5.78
C ALA A 53 -15.12 16.04 6.83
N GLY A 54 -14.09 15.73 7.62
CA GLY A 54 -14.11 14.63 8.59
C GLY A 54 -13.65 13.27 8.05
N ASP A 55 -13.54 13.08 6.73
CA ASP A 55 -12.90 11.88 6.17
C ASP A 55 -11.43 11.81 6.62
N VAL A 56 -10.95 10.60 6.90
CA VAL A 56 -9.57 10.32 7.31
C VAL A 56 -8.87 9.55 6.21
N LEU A 57 -7.78 10.10 5.68
CA LEU A 57 -6.83 9.39 4.84
C LEU A 57 -5.76 8.72 5.71
N VAL A 58 -5.79 7.38 5.76
CA VAL A 58 -4.77 6.59 6.44
C VAL A 58 -3.61 6.33 5.49
N VAL A 59 -2.45 6.89 5.78
CA VAL A 59 -1.30 6.93 4.87
C VAL A 59 -0.11 6.15 5.42
N ASN A 60 0.57 5.40 4.54
CA ASN A 60 1.81 4.70 4.89
C ASN A 60 3.01 5.66 4.75
N THR A 61 3.75 5.85 5.84
CA THR A 61 4.91 6.74 5.91
C THR A 61 6.24 6.06 5.66
N SER A 62 6.25 4.76 5.35
CA SER A 62 7.47 4.01 5.04
C SER A 62 8.20 4.60 3.82
N MET A 63 9.48 4.91 3.97
CA MET A 63 10.35 5.30 2.85
C MET A 63 10.70 4.10 1.98
N THR A 64 10.77 4.29 0.67
CA THR A 64 11.36 3.28 -0.21
C THR A 64 12.88 3.28 -0.09
N LEU A 65 13.49 2.11 0.02
CA LEU A 65 14.92 1.92 0.09
C LEU A 65 15.49 1.70 -1.32
N PRO A 66 16.74 2.11 -1.58
CA PRO A 66 17.50 1.66 -2.75
C PRO A 66 17.93 0.20 -2.56
N ALA A 67 16.94 -0.70 -2.52
CA ALA A 67 17.06 -2.07 -2.03
C ALA A 67 17.73 -3.05 -3.02
N ALA A 68 18.04 -2.66 -4.25
CA ALA A 68 18.74 -3.50 -5.22
C ALA A 68 20.24 -3.19 -5.27
N VAL A 69 21.09 -4.15 -4.90
CA VAL A 69 22.55 -4.01 -4.92
C VAL A 69 23.17 -5.04 -5.86
N SER A 70 24.04 -4.61 -6.76
CA SER A 70 24.77 -5.53 -7.63
C SER A 70 25.87 -6.26 -6.86
N GLY A 71 25.99 -7.57 -7.07
CA GLY A 71 26.98 -8.41 -6.41
C GLY A 71 27.55 -9.50 -7.33
N ARG A 72 28.39 -10.36 -6.75
CA ARG A 72 28.94 -11.54 -7.43
C ARG A 72 28.87 -12.79 -6.57
N LEU A 73 28.35 -13.87 -7.13
CA LEU A 73 28.31 -15.20 -6.52
C LEU A 73 29.08 -16.17 -7.41
N GLY A 74 30.17 -16.76 -6.91
CA GLY A 74 30.99 -17.69 -7.71
C GLY A 74 31.51 -17.10 -9.02
N GLY A 75 31.81 -15.79 -9.06
CA GLY A 75 32.24 -15.05 -10.25
C GLY A 75 31.09 -14.53 -11.14
N GLN A 76 29.90 -15.12 -11.04
CA GLN A 76 28.71 -14.71 -11.79
C GLN A 76 28.11 -13.42 -11.23
N ARG A 77 27.62 -12.54 -12.12
CA ARG A 77 26.94 -11.30 -11.72
C ARG A 77 25.54 -11.65 -11.21
N VAL A 78 25.20 -11.12 -10.04
CA VAL A 78 23.88 -11.22 -9.44
C VAL A 78 23.41 -9.86 -8.97
N VAL A 79 22.11 -9.72 -8.72
CA VAL A 79 21.54 -8.58 -7.98
C VAL A 79 20.92 -9.13 -6.70
N VAL A 80 21.22 -8.50 -5.58
CA VAL A 80 20.59 -8.78 -4.29
C VAL A 80 19.49 -7.75 -4.09
N HIS A 81 18.24 -8.20 -3.99
CA HIS A 81 17.14 -7.38 -3.49
C HIS A 81 17.03 -7.57 -1.99
N PHE A 82 17.27 -6.50 -1.23
CA PHE A 82 17.05 -6.47 0.21
C PHE A 82 15.56 -6.30 0.48
N SER A 83 14.98 -7.24 1.22
CA SER A 83 13.54 -7.28 1.48
C SER A 83 13.21 -6.68 2.84
N THR A 84 13.43 -7.47 3.89
CA THR A 84 12.98 -7.12 5.25
C THR A 84 14.10 -7.41 6.24
N ARG A 85 14.33 -6.47 7.15
CA ARG A 85 15.30 -6.63 8.23
C ARG A 85 14.68 -7.41 9.38
N GLY A 86 15.28 -8.54 9.75
CA GLY A 86 14.94 -9.31 10.94
C GLY A 86 15.45 -8.66 12.24
N GLU A 87 14.87 -9.06 13.37
CA GLU A 87 15.24 -8.54 14.69
C GLU A 87 16.64 -8.97 15.14
N ASP A 88 17.13 -10.09 14.62
CA ASP A 88 18.46 -10.66 14.88
C ASP A 88 19.57 -10.03 14.01
N GLY A 89 19.23 -8.99 13.23
CA GLY A 89 20.15 -8.29 12.34
C GLY A 89 20.34 -8.95 10.98
N ARG A 90 19.71 -10.11 10.72
CA ARG A 90 19.66 -10.69 9.38
C ARG A 90 18.73 -9.89 8.48
N TRP A 91 18.89 -10.08 7.18
CA TRP A 91 18.02 -9.54 6.16
C TRP A 91 17.43 -10.68 5.35
N ALA A 92 16.11 -10.65 5.16
CA ALA A 92 15.48 -11.39 4.10
C ALA A 92 15.92 -10.76 2.78
N VAL A 93 16.44 -11.57 1.87
CA VAL A 93 16.92 -11.13 0.56
C VAL A 93 16.43 -12.06 -0.55
N GLU A 94 16.26 -11.51 -1.74
CA GLU A 94 16.05 -12.26 -2.97
C GLU A 94 17.28 -12.12 -3.87
N LEU A 95 17.79 -13.23 -4.38
CA LEU A 95 18.79 -13.20 -5.43
C LEU A 95 18.15 -13.16 -6.80
N ARG A 96 18.72 -12.35 -7.68
CA ARG A 96 18.26 -12.18 -9.06
C ARG A 96 19.40 -12.26 -10.05
N GLU A 97 19.06 -12.68 -11.27
CA GLU A 97 19.97 -12.67 -12.42
C GLU A 97 19.60 -11.54 -13.38
N LEU A 98 20.60 -10.99 -14.08
CA LEU A 98 20.35 -10.02 -15.14
C LEU A 98 19.84 -10.77 -16.39
N ARG A 99 18.74 -10.31 -16.99
CA ARG A 99 18.30 -10.85 -18.28
C ARG A 99 19.34 -10.54 -19.36
N ALA A 100 19.70 -11.55 -20.18
CA ALA A 100 20.81 -11.51 -21.12
C ALA A 100 20.80 -10.35 -22.15
N ALA A 101 19.66 -9.68 -22.36
CA ALA A 101 19.52 -8.50 -23.22
C ALA A 101 19.86 -7.17 -22.53
N ALA A 102 20.34 -7.18 -21.28
CA ALA A 102 20.79 -5.98 -20.58
C ALA A 102 22.07 -5.44 -21.23
N SER A 103 21.94 -4.34 -21.99
CA SER A 103 23.05 -3.67 -22.65
C SER A 103 24.13 -3.19 -21.66
N GLU A 104 25.32 -2.90 -22.19
CA GLU A 104 26.54 -2.50 -21.47
C GLU A 104 26.40 -1.25 -20.58
N ALA A 105 25.24 -0.57 -20.59
CA ALA A 105 24.96 0.66 -19.84
C ALA A 105 24.33 0.47 -18.44
N GLY A 106 24.10 -0.76 -17.97
CA GLY A 106 23.75 -1.02 -16.57
C GLY A 106 22.28 -1.42 -16.32
N ALA A 107 22.11 -2.29 -15.31
CA ALA A 107 20.86 -2.72 -14.66
C ALA A 107 19.65 -2.94 -15.59
N GLY A 108 19.73 -3.98 -16.42
CA GLY A 108 18.56 -4.50 -17.12
C GLY A 108 17.56 -5.18 -16.18
N THR A 109 16.38 -5.49 -16.71
CA THR A 109 15.35 -6.29 -16.03
C THR A 109 15.97 -7.56 -15.45
N THR A 110 15.64 -7.84 -14.20
CA THR A 110 16.14 -9.00 -13.49
C THR A 110 15.10 -10.11 -13.44
N VAL A 111 15.54 -11.37 -13.44
CA VAL A 111 14.67 -12.54 -13.26
C VAL A 111 14.96 -13.23 -11.93
N PRO A 112 13.96 -13.85 -11.28
CA PRO A 112 14.16 -14.57 -10.03
C PRO A 112 15.23 -15.65 -10.20
N ARG A 113 16.02 -15.82 -9.16
CA ARG A 113 17.01 -16.87 -9.07
C ARG A 113 16.78 -17.65 -7.79
N PRO A 114 16.83 -18.98 -7.83
CA PRO A 114 17.02 -19.73 -6.60
C PRO A 114 18.26 -19.21 -5.85
N GLY A 115 18.22 -19.25 -4.53
CA GLY A 115 19.39 -18.97 -3.71
C GLY A 115 20.59 -19.87 -4.03
N GLY A 116 21.70 -19.64 -3.33
CA GLY A 116 22.78 -20.61 -3.24
C GLY A 116 22.53 -21.64 -2.13
N PRO A 117 23.42 -22.63 -1.95
CA PRO A 117 23.39 -23.44 -0.73
C PRO A 117 23.63 -22.56 0.52
N PRO A 118 23.17 -22.97 1.72
CA PRO A 118 23.58 -22.37 2.99
C PRO A 118 25.10 -22.17 3.04
N GLY A 119 25.53 -20.98 3.48
CA GLY A 119 26.94 -20.56 3.50
C GLY A 119 27.44 -19.95 2.18
N ALA A 120 26.62 -19.89 1.13
CA ALA A 120 27.00 -19.20 -0.11
C ALA A 120 27.28 -17.72 0.14
N VAL A 121 28.43 -17.25 -0.36
CA VAL A 121 28.90 -15.87 -0.17
C VAL A 121 28.71 -15.05 -1.43
N VAL A 122 27.90 -14.00 -1.34
CA VAL A 122 27.75 -12.96 -2.35
C VAL A 122 28.70 -11.81 -2.03
N ARG A 123 29.66 -11.55 -2.91
CA ARG A 123 30.54 -10.37 -2.79
C ARG A 123 29.75 -9.12 -3.19
N LEU A 124 29.74 -8.13 -2.31
CA LEU A 124 29.10 -6.84 -2.49
C LEU A 124 30.16 -5.75 -2.77
N PRO A 125 29.77 -4.57 -3.25
CA PRO A 125 30.67 -3.43 -3.40
C PRO A 125 31.27 -2.98 -2.06
N GLY A 126 32.39 -2.26 -2.11
CA GLY A 126 33.07 -1.76 -0.91
C GLY A 126 33.91 -2.81 -0.17
N GLY A 127 34.04 -4.03 -0.71
CA GLY A 127 34.73 -5.14 -0.04
C GLY A 127 33.84 -5.92 0.92
N GLU A 128 32.56 -5.55 1.01
CA GLU A 128 31.57 -6.22 1.84
C GLU A 128 31.11 -7.53 1.23
N HIS A 129 30.49 -8.37 2.05
CA HIS A 129 29.89 -9.62 1.60
C HIS A 129 28.59 -9.91 2.36
N LEU A 130 27.77 -10.73 1.72
CA LEU A 130 26.53 -11.25 2.27
C LEU A 130 26.60 -12.77 2.24
N VAL A 131 26.28 -13.41 3.35
CA VAL A 131 26.24 -14.87 3.50
C VAL A 131 24.78 -15.29 3.54
N LEU A 132 24.36 -16.14 2.61
CA LEU A 132 23.06 -16.81 2.68
C LEU A 132 23.11 -17.85 3.78
N GLU A 133 22.20 -17.77 4.76
CA GLU A 133 22.17 -18.70 5.88
C GLU A 133 21.14 -19.80 5.65
N GLU A 134 19.87 -19.44 5.47
CA GLU A 134 18.77 -20.40 5.28
C GLU A 134 17.62 -19.78 4.46
N PRO A 135 16.78 -20.59 3.79
CA PRO A 135 15.54 -20.12 3.19
C PRO A 135 14.64 -19.43 4.22
N LEU A 136 13.96 -18.36 3.82
CA LEU A 136 12.97 -17.67 4.67
C LEU A 136 11.78 -18.59 4.97
N ASP A 137 11.34 -19.32 3.95
CA ASP A 137 10.36 -20.40 4.02
C ASP A 137 11.09 -21.71 3.68
N PRO A 138 11.06 -22.74 4.54
CA PRO A 138 11.69 -24.03 4.26
C PRO A 138 11.23 -24.70 2.95
N GLU A 139 10.00 -24.44 2.51
CA GLU A 139 9.46 -24.94 1.23
C GLU A 139 9.75 -23.98 0.07
N GLY A 140 10.14 -22.74 0.39
CA GLY A 140 10.47 -21.69 -0.56
C GLY A 140 11.93 -21.72 -1.02
N VAL A 141 12.17 -21.32 -2.27
CA VAL A 141 13.52 -21.25 -2.84
C VAL A 141 14.00 -19.82 -3.15
N ARG A 142 13.08 -18.85 -3.07
CA ARG A 142 13.29 -17.47 -3.54
C ARG A 142 13.91 -16.57 -2.48
N LEU A 143 13.27 -16.46 -1.31
CA LEU A 143 13.72 -15.58 -0.23
C LEU A 143 14.59 -16.33 0.77
N TRP A 144 15.66 -15.66 1.21
CA TRP A 144 16.67 -16.22 2.10
C TRP A 144 16.97 -15.26 3.24
N TRP A 145 17.12 -15.80 4.45
CA TRP A 145 17.80 -15.09 5.52
C TRP A 145 19.28 -15.01 5.22
N ALA A 146 19.83 -13.81 5.31
CA ALA A 146 21.23 -13.55 5.04
C ALA A 146 21.82 -12.55 6.03
N ARG A 147 23.13 -12.69 6.28
CA ARG A 147 23.90 -11.76 7.12
C ARG A 147 24.88 -11.00 6.27
N VAL A 148 24.94 -9.68 6.47
CA VAL A 148 25.88 -8.80 5.78
C VAL A 148 27.07 -8.54 6.70
N SER A 149 28.29 -8.56 6.17
CA SER A 149 29.52 -8.24 6.93
C SER A 149 29.55 -6.81 7.46
N TYR A 150 28.81 -5.92 6.79
CA TYR A 150 28.71 -4.51 7.10
C TYR A 150 27.61 -4.24 8.13
N ALA A 151 27.96 -3.57 9.23
CA ALA A 151 27.02 -3.28 10.30
C ALA A 151 25.92 -2.29 9.89
N ASP A 152 26.25 -1.25 9.10
CA ASP A 152 25.30 -0.24 8.62
C ASP A 152 24.74 -0.62 7.24
N VAL A 153 23.97 -1.71 7.16
CA VAL A 153 23.32 -2.12 5.90
C VAL A 153 22.55 -0.95 5.25
N PRO A 154 21.77 -0.11 5.96
CA PRO A 154 21.16 1.08 5.37
C PRO A 154 22.15 2.02 4.68
N GLY A 155 23.34 2.24 5.25
CA GLY A 155 24.42 3.00 4.62
C GLY A 155 24.97 2.36 3.35
N LEU A 156 25.11 1.03 3.33
CA LEU A 156 25.49 0.28 2.14
C LEU A 156 24.44 0.47 1.03
N LEU A 157 23.15 0.35 1.36
CA LEU A 157 22.05 0.56 0.41
C LEU A 157 22.08 1.99 -0.15
N ARG A 158 22.22 3.02 0.70
CA ARG A 158 22.32 4.42 0.24
C ARG A 158 23.49 4.67 -0.70
N ARG A 159 24.62 3.99 -0.49
CA ARG A 159 25.86 4.21 -1.25
C ARG A 159 25.93 3.43 -2.56
N TYR A 160 25.44 2.20 -2.57
CA TYR A 160 25.64 1.25 -3.67
C TYR A 160 24.35 0.68 -4.25
N GLY A 161 23.22 0.94 -3.61
CA GLY A 161 21.92 0.46 -4.01
C GLY A 161 21.24 1.35 -5.04
N ARG A 162 20.17 0.79 -5.61
CA ARG A 162 19.18 1.50 -6.44
C ARG A 162 17.79 0.94 -6.13
N PRO A 163 16.70 1.63 -6.51
CA PRO A 163 15.36 1.06 -6.36
C PRO A 163 15.23 -0.28 -7.07
N ILE A 164 14.33 -1.14 -6.59
CA ILE A 164 13.97 -2.34 -7.32
C ILE A 164 13.22 -1.92 -8.59
N ARG A 165 13.67 -2.41 -9.74
CA ARG A 165 13.08 -2.09 -11.04
C ARG A 165 11.88 -3.01 -11.28
N TYR A 166 10.73 -2.43 -11.58
CA TYR A 166 9.56 -3.19 -12.05
C TYR A 166 9.80 -3.72 -13.46
N GLY A 167 9.46 -5.00 -13.69
CA GLY A 167 9.75 -5.68 -14.96
C GLY A 167 9.11 -5.03 -16.20
N TYR A 168 7.98 -4.35 -16.03
CA TYR A 168 7.24 -3.66 -17.10
C TYR A 168 7.79 -2.26 -17.43
N THR A 169 8.75 -1.74 -16.66
CA THR A 169 9.30 -0.39 -16.89
C THR A 169 10.36 -0.41 -18.00
N GLU A 170 10.41 0.67 -18.78
CA GLU A 170 11.36 0.80 -19.91
C GLU A 170 12.82 0.85 -19.46
N ARG A 171 13.08 1.48 -18.31
CA ARG A 171 14.42 1.69 -17.74
C ARG A 171 14.34 1.90 -16.23
N ASP A 172 15.51 1.84 -15.59
CA ASP A 172 15.66 2.25 -14.19
C ASP A 172 15.15 3.67 -13.98
N GLN A 173 14.49 3.89 -12.84
CA GLN A 173 13.99 5.20 -12.42
C GLN A 173 14.76 5.67 -11.18
N PRO A 174 14.94 6.98 -10.98
CA PRO A 174 15.62 7.49 -9.80
C PRO A 174 14.81 7.18 -8.53
N LEU A 175 15.47 7.06 -7.38
CA LEU A 175 14.81 6.79 -6.09
C LEU A 175 13.67 7.78 -5.79
N SER A 176 13.81 9.04 -6.18
CA SER A 176 12.77 10.07 -6.04
C SER A 176 11.44 9.73 -6.74
N ALA A 177 11.47 8.92 -7.80
CA ALA A 177 10.27 8.45 -8.48
C ALA A 177 9.48 7.41 -7.66
N TYR A 178 10.15 6.75 -6.69
CA TYR A 178 9.56 5.75 -5.80
C TYR A 178 9.19 6.32 -4.42
N GLN A 179 9.52 7.59 -4.14
CA GLN A 179 9.18 8.22 -2.87
C GLN A 179 7.84 8.95 -2.93
N THR A 180 6.97 8.60 -1.98
CA THR A 180 5.74 9.35 -1.72
C THR A 180 6.05 10.61 -0.92
N VAL A 181 5.14 11.58 -0.95
CA VAL A 181 5.25 12.80 -0.13
C VAL A 181 5.07 12.51 1.37
N PHE A 182 4.55 11.34 1.73
CA PHE A 182 4.32 10.90 3.11
C PHE A 182 5.54 10.22 3.73
N ALA A 183 6.58 9.94 2.94
CA ALA A 183 7.72 9.15 3.36
C ALA A 183 8.51 9.87 4.48
N LEU A 184 8.70 9.19 5.62
CA LEU A 184 9.42 9.70 6.79
C LEU A 184 10.62 8.79 7.13
N PRO A 185 11.79 9.35 7.47
CA PRO A 185 12.94 8.56 7.90
C PRO A 185 12.65 7.73 9.16
N SER A 186 13.02 6.44 9.13
CA SER A 186 13.07 5.62 10.34
C SER A 186 14.38 5.84 11.10
N PRO A 187 14.38 5.92 12.45
CA PRO A 187 15.60 6.06 13.25
C PRO A 187 16.65 4.96 13.00
N ASP A 188 16.20 3.73 12.71
CA ASP A 188 17.07 2.57 12.47
C ASP A 188 17.45 2.38 10.99
N GLY A 189 17.05 3.33 10.13
CA GLY A 189 17.26 3.27 8.68
C GLY A 189 16.39 2.25 7.96
N SER A 190 15.40 1.65 8.63
CA SER A 190 14.43 0.76 8.00
C SER A 190 13.51 1.52 7.04
N GLY A 191 12.96 0.77 6.09
CA GLY A 191 12.10 1.26 5.05
C GLY A 191 11.59 0.09 4.23
N SER A 192 10.77 0.40 3.24
CA SER A 192 10.25 -0.58 2.31
C SER A 192 11.24 -0.88 1.18
N ALA A 193 11.38 -2.14 0.79
CA ALA A 193 11.98 -2.50 -0.49
C ALA A 193 11.12 -2.00 -1.66
N GLU A 194 9.79 -2.11 -1.52
CA GLU A 194 8.80 -1.70 -2.53
C GLU A 194 8.03 -0.44 -2.13
N MET A 195 7.67 0.40 -3.09
CA MET A 195 6.96 1.65 -2.81
C MET A 195 5.50 1.43 -2.37
N PRO A 196 4.98 2.19 -1.38
CA PRO A 196 3.53 2.32 -1.13
C PRO A 196 2.88 3.18 -2.22
N SER A 197 2.71 2.61 -3.41
CA SER A 197 2.48 3.33 -4.69
C SER A 197 1.20 4.15 -4.76
N ALA A 198 0.14 3.77 -4.05
CA ALA A 198 -1.11 4.55 -4.01
C ALA A 198 -0.92 5.98 -3.45
N GLY A 199 0.10 6.19 -2.63
CA GLY A 199 0.43 7.51 -2.08
C GLY A 199 1.28 8.37 -3.03
N ARG A 200 1.75 7.82 -4.15
CA ARG A 200 2.68 8.48 -5.06
C ARG A 200 2.12 9.75 -5.72
N PRO A 201 0.86 9.78 -6.21
CA PRO A 201 0.35 10.94 -6.92
C PRO A 201 0.10 12.16 -6.02
N PHE A 202 0.12 12.01 -4.69
CA PHE A 202 -0.05 13.14 -3.77
C PHE A 202 1.11 14.14 -3.89
N THR A 203 0.74 15.42 -3.94
CA THR A 203 1.64 16.56 -3.89
C THR A 203 1.40 17.37 -2.62
N ALA A 204 2.35 18.20 -2.23
CA ALA A 204 2.19 19.10 -1.08
C ALA A 204 0.98 20.05 -1.27
N ALA A 205 0.76 20.54 -2.50
CA ALA A 205 -0.38 21.39 -2.83
C ALA A 205 -1.72 20.66 -2.64
N LEU A 206 -1.82 19.43 -3.15
CA LEU A 206 -3.04 18.63 -2.99
C LEU A 206 -3.32 18.30 -1.51
N ILE A 207 -2.28 17.98 -0.73
CA ILE A 207 -2.43 17.75 0.71
C ILE A 207 -2.94 19.02 1.41
N ALA A 208 -2.37 20.17 1.10
CA ALA A 208 -2.81 21.44 1.68
C ALA A 208 -4.28 21.73 1.34
N GLU A 209 -4.72 21.47 0.11
CA GLU A 209 -6.11 21.60 -0.29
C GLU A 209 -7.03 20.65 0.49
N LEU A 210 -6.67 19.36 0.58
CA LEU A 210 -7.44 18.37 1.34
C LEU A 210 -7.59 18.77 2.80
N VAL A 211 -6.51 19.19 3.46
CA VAL A 211 -6.54 19.70 4.84
C VAL A 211 -7.43 20.94 4.96
N SER A 212 -7.34 21.88 4.01
CA SER A 212 -8.19 23.09 4.01
C SER A 212 -9.68 22.79 3.87
N ARG A 213 -10.03 21.65 3.27
CA ARG A 213 -11.40 21.13 3.15
C ARG A 213 -11.84 20.27 4.35
N GLY A 214 -11.00 20.15 5.38
CA GLY A 214 -11.31 19.39 6.59
C GLY A 214 -11.09 17.88 6.46
N VAL A 215 -10.35 17.41 5.45
CA VAL A 215 -9.88 16.02 5.39
C VAL A 215 -8.71 15.84 6.33
N LEU A 216 -8.75 14.78 7.13
CA LEU A 216 -7.77 14.45 8.15
C LEU A 216 -6.77 13.42 7.62
N PHE A 217 -5.54 13.43 8.14
CA PHE A 217 -4.52 12.45 7.79
C PHE A 217 -4.09 11.66 9.03
N ALA A 218 -4.03 10.33 8.90
CA ALA A 218 -3.61 9.44 9.97
C ALA A 218 -2.41 8.60 9.51
N PRO A 219 -1.18 8.92 9.96
CA PRO A 219 0.01 8.20 9.53
C PRO A 219 0.14 6.84 10.22
N LEU A 220 0.61 5.85 9.47
CA LEU A 220 1.10 4.59 10.01
C LEU A 220 2.33 4.15 9.21
N THR A 221 3.05 3.14 9.67
CA THR A 221 4.18 2.58 8.92
C THR A 221 3.93 1.10 8.63
N LEU A 222 4.18 0.68 7.39
CA LEU A 222 4.40 -0.72 7.04
C LEU A 222 5.56 -0.79 6.05
N HIS A 223 6.64 -1.44 6.46
CA HIS A 223 7.82 -1.68 5.65
C HIS A 223 7.55 -2.89 4.74
N THR A 224 7.16 -2.59 3.51
CA THR A 224 6.92 -3.61 2.48
C THR A 224 8.24 -4.23 2.06
N GLY A 225 8.30 -5.56 2.07
CA GLY A 225 9.44 -6.27 1.50
C GLY A 225 9.35 -6.34 -0.02
N VAL A 226 10.20 -7.17 -0.62
CA VAL A 226 10.17 -7.47 -2.05
C VAL A 226 8.85 -8.16 -2.40
N ALA A 227 8.08 -7.54 -3.28
CA ALA A 227 6.92 -8.15 -3.91
C ALA A 227 7.36 -8.76 -5.25
N SER A 228 7.33 -10.07 -5.38
CA SER A 228 7.23 -10.68 -6.70
C SER A 228 5.75 -10.92 -6.96
N ALA A 229 5.24 -10.50 -8.11
CA ALA A 229 3.91 -10.87 -8.61
C ALA A 229 3.82 -12.38 -8.98
N GLU A 230 4.50 -13.23 -8.22
CA GLU A 230 4.29 -14.66 -8.22
C GLU A 230 3.08 -14.90 -7.34
N ALA A 231 1.92 -14.79 -7.97
CA ALA A 231 0.67 -15.26 -7.42
C ALA A 231 0.94 -16.64 -6.79
N HIS A 232 0.58 -16.81 -5.51
CA HIS A 232 0.48 -18.06 -4.75
C HIS A 232 1.47 -18.26 -3.59
N GLU A 233 2.49 -17.41 -3.40
CA GLU A 233 3.24 -17.42 -2.13
C GLU A 233 2.42 -16.76 -1.01
N PRO A 234 2.35 -17.34 0.21
CA PRO A 234 1.75 -16.66 1.35
C PRO A 234 2.55 -15.39 1.65
N PRO A 235 1.89 -14.29 2.09
CA PRO A 235 2.64 -13.13 2.54
C PRO A 235 3.53 -13.53 3.71
N TYR A 236 4.81 -13.20 3.61
CA TYR A 236 5.72 -13.32 4.74
C TYR A 236 5.53 -12.12 5.68
N PRO A 237 5.93 -12.25 6.96
CA PRO A 237 5.75 -11.19 7.93
C PRO A 237 6.49 -9.90 7.53
N GLU A 238 5.78 -8.78 7.60
CA GLU A 238 6.30 -7.44 7.36
C GLU A 238 6.19 -6.58 8.62
N ARG A 239 7.16 -5.70 8.84
CA ARG A 239 7.17 -4.84 10.03
C ARG A 239 6.21 -3.68 9.87
N PHE A 240 5.37 -3.46 10.87
CA PHE A 240 4.39 -2.37 10.89
C PHE A 240 4.34 -1.65 12.23
N GLU A 241 3.81 -0.42 12.21
CA GLU A 241 3.49 0.38 13.37
C GLU A 241 2.23 1.22 13.11
N VAL A 242 1.27 1.13 14.01
CA VAL A 242 0.11 2.01 14.11
C VAL A 242 0.26 2.85 15.39
N PRO A 243 0.59 4.15 15.26
CA PRO A 243 0.75 5.02 16.42
C PRO A 243 -0.55 5.22 17.20
N GLY A 244 -0.42 5.52 18.50
CA GLY A 244 -1.58 5.80 19.35
C GLY A 244 -2.40 7.03 18.92
N THR A 245 -1.77 8.02 18.26
CA THR A 245 -2.47 9.15 17.65
C THR A 245 -3.38 8.72 16.51
N THR A 246 -2.90 7.85 15.63
CA THR A 246 -3.68 7.26 14.54
C THR A 246 -4.83 6.41 15.06
N ALA A 247 -4.57 5.53 16.04
CA ALA A 247 -5.62 4.72 16.66
C ALA A 247 -6.73 5.60 17.28
N ARG A 248 -6.36 6.64 18.05
CA ARG A 248 -7.33 7.57 18.65
C ARG A 248 -8.13 8.33 17.61
N LEU A 249 -7.49 8.85 16.56
CA LEU A 249 -8.16 9.59 15.50
C LEU A 249 -9.17 8.72 14.76
N VAL A 250 -8.76 7.52 14.33
CA VAL A 250 -9.65 6.58 13.63
C VAL A 250 -10.84 6.19 14.52
N ASN A 251 -10.61 5.87 15.78
CA ASN A 251 -11.70 5.52 16.70
C ASN A 251 -12.63 6.71 16.98
N ALA A 252 -12.11 7.93 17.13
CA ALA A 252 -12.92 9.12 17.38
C ALA A 252 -13.83 9.42 16.18
N VAL A 253 -13.31 9.35 14.96
CA VAL A 253 -14.09 9.57 13.74
C VAL A 253 -15.16 8.49 13.56
N ARG A 254 -14.85 7.23 13.89
CA ARG A 254 -15.85 6.15 13.85
C ARG A 254 -16.92 6.29 14.93
N ALA A 255 -16.56 6.72 16.14
CA ALA A 255 -17.51 6.95 17.23
C ALA A 255 -18.45 8.14 16.98
N ALA A 256 -18.01 9.12 16.19
CA ALA A 256 -18.80 10.29 15.81
C ALA A 256 -19.83 10.00 14.69
N ARG A 257 -19.91 8.77 14.18
CA ARG A 257 -20.88 8.41 13.14
C ARG A 257 -22.28 8.32 13.73
N PRO A 258 -23.30 8.86 13.04
CA PRO A 258 -24.68 8.55 13.37
C PRO A 258 -24.86 7.03 13.33
N ALA A 259 -25.51 6.46 14.34
CA ALA A 259 -25.85 5.04 14.34
C ALA A 259 -26.72 4.74 13.11
N GLY A 260 -26.14 4.11 12.09
CA GLY A 260 -26.90 3.54 10.98
C GLY A 260 -27.80 2.44 11.53
N GLY A 261 -29.11 2.68 11.54
CA GLY A 261 -30.11 1.79 12.13
C GLY A 261 -30.04 0.39 11.55
N THR A 262 -29.65 -0.56 12.40
CA THR A 262 -29.96 -1.98 12.24
C THR A 262 -30.31 -2.53 13.63
N GLY A 263 -31.55 -2.99 13.81
CA GLY A 263 -32.01 -3.68 15.01
C GLY A 263 -33.37 -3.22 15.52
N GLU A 264 -34.42 -3.95 15.16
CA GLU A 264 -35.74 -3.90 15.79
C GLU A 264 -35.62 -4.01 17.31
N GLY A 265 -36.23 -3.06 18.02
CA GLY A 265 -36.40 -3.07 19.47
C GLY A 265 -37.81 -2.62 19.80
N THR A 266 -38.68 -3.59 20.08
CA THR A 266 -39.97 -3.40 20.72
C THR A 266 -39.77 -2.80 22.12
N GLY A 267 -40.55 -1.77 22.47
CA GLY A 267 -40.62 -1.28 23.85
C GLY A 267 -41.11 0.15 23.96
N GLY A 268 -42.40 0.32 24.25
CA GLY A 268 -42.98 1.61 24.59
C GLY A 268 -42.50 2.15 25.94
N GLY A 269 -42.51 3.48 26.08
CA GLY A 269 -42.22 4.17 27.34
C GLY A 269 -42.45 5.67 27.20
N THR A 270 -43.47 6.16 27.86
CA THR A 270 -43.96 7.55 27.90
C THR A 270 -43.11 8.47 28.76
N GLY A 271 -42.85 9.69 28.27
CA GLY A 271 -43.04 10.97 28.99
C GLY A 271 -42.05 11.40 30.08
N GLY A 272 -41.48 12.61 29.91
CA GLY A 272 -40.88 13.40 31.00
C GLY A 272 -39.85 14.39 30.49
N GLY A 273 -40.26 15.65 30.25
CA GLY A 273 -39.35 16.74 29.90
C GLY A 273 -38.70 17.39 31.12
N THR A 274 -37.54 18.00 30.90
CA THR A 274 -37.03 19.15 31.65
C THR A 274 -36.02 19.89 30.78
N ASP A 275 -36.23 21.20 30.66
CA ASP A 275 -35.38 22.15 29.94
C ASP A 275 -34.06 22.38 30.69
N GLY A 276 -32.98 22.51 29.92
CA GLY A 276 -31.66 22.89 30.41
C GLY A 276 -30.86 23.54 29.30
N GLU A 277 -30.84 24.88 29.31
CA GLU A 277 -29.96 25.72 28.49
C GLU A 277 -28.48 25.42 28.81
N GLY A 278 -27.71 25.22 27.75
CA GLY A 278 -26.25 25.11 27.78
C GLY A 278 -25.71 25.54 26.43
N ASP A 279 -25.52 26.85 26.28
CA ASP A 279 -24.80 27.46 25.17
C ASP A 279 -23.31 27.09 25.25
N GLY A 280 -22.79 26.62 24.14
CA GLY A 280 -21.51 25.94 24.05
C GLY A 280 -21.46 25.16 22.74
N ALA A 281 -21.38 25.88 21.63
CA ALA A 281 -21.19 25.30 20.30
C ALA A 281 -19.84 24.56 20.19
N THR A 282 -19.76 23.36 20.77
CA THR A 282 -18.84 22.33 20.31
C THR A 282 -19.39 21.89 18.96
N GLY A 283 -18.75 22.31 17.87
CA GLY A 283 -19.08 21.84 16.53
C GLY A 283 -19.16 20.31 16.56
N ALA A 284 -20.35 19.77 16.34
CA ALA A 284 -20.59 18.33 16.35
C ALA A 284 -19.58 17.69 15.38
N ALA A 285 -18.78 16.74 15.88
CA ALA A 285 -17.87 16.00 15.04
C ALA A 285 -18.70 15.28 13.97
N VAL A 286 -18.60 15.75 12.72
CA VAL A 286 -19.23 15.08 11.59
C VAL A 286 -18.44 13.78 11.39
N GLY A 287 -19.06 12.64 11.71
CA GLY A 287 -18.45 11.34 11.47
C GLY A 287 -18.09 11.16 9.99
N GLY A 288 -16.82 10.93 9.71
CA GLY A 288 -16.30 10.72 8.35
C GLY A 288 -15.93 9.26 8.07
N ARG A 289 -15.50 9.00 6.83
CA ARG A 289 -15.03 7.68 6.36
C ARG A 289 -13.54 7.51 6.67
N ILE A 290 -13.13 6.28 6.94
CA ILE A 290 -11.72 5.89 7.05
C ILE A 290 -11.30 5.32 5.70
N VAL A 291 -10.52 6.08 4.95
CA VAL A 291 -10.05 5.71 3.61
C VAL A 291 -8.57 5.39 3.68
N ALA A 292 -8.22 4.12 3.44
CA ALA A 292 -6.82 3.73 3.38
C ALA A 292 -6.19 4.15 2.06
N VAL A 293 -4.97 4.68 2.10
CA VAL A 293 -4.17 5.00 0.90
C VAL A 293 -3.20 3.84 0.66
N GLY A 294 -3.65 2.87 -0.12
CA GLY A 294 -2.93 1.66 -0.48
C GLY A 294 -3.28 0.45 0.38
N THR A 295 -3.10 -0.73 -0.19
CA THR A 295 -3.37 -2.03 0.45
C THR A 295 -2.47 -2.28 1.67
N THR A 296 -1.28 -1.68 1.70
CA THR A 296 -0.35 -1.73 2.83
C THR A 296 -0.91 -1.00 4.05
N ALA A 297 -1.56 0.16 3.84
CA ALA A 297 -2.23 0.89 4.90
C ALA A 297 -3.41 0.11 5.48
N VAL A 298 -4.18 -0.58 4.62
CA VAL A 298 -5.24 -1.50 5.08
C VAL A 298 -4.66 -2.59 5.98
N ARG A 299 -3.62 -3.31 5.53
CA ARG A 299 -3.02 -4.41 6.30
C ARG A 299 -2.51 -3.96 7.66
N ALA A 300 -1.79 -2.86 7.73
CA ALA A 300 -1.28 -2.32 8.99
C ALA A 300 -2.42 -1.95 9.95
N LEU A 301 -3.42 -1.20 9.47
CA LEU A 301 -4.55 -0.77 10.30
C LEU A 301 -5.39 -1.95 10.78
N GLU A 302 -5.71 -2.90 9.90
CA GLU A 302 -6.50 -4.09 10.23
C GLU A 302 -5.74 -5.07 11.14
N SER A 303 -4.40 -5.09 11.11
CA SER A 303 -3.59 -5.84 12.06
C SER A 303 -3.66 -5.25 13.47
N ALA A 304 -3.86 -3.93 13.56
CA ALA A 304 -4.05 -3.20 14.81
C ALA A 304 -5.53 -3.12 15.26
N THR A 305 -6.45 -3.75 14.53
CA THR A 305 -7.89 -3.68 14.80
C THR A 305 -8.39 -4.95 15.47
N GLY A 306 -8.97 -4.80 16.66
CA GLY A 306 -9.53 -5.92 17.41
C GLY A 306 -10.82 -6.49 16.78
N PRO A 307 -11.30 -7.66 17.24
CA PRO A 307 -12.59 -8.20 16.81
C PRO A 307 -13.78 -7.28 17.08
N ASP A 308 -13.65 -6.42 18.11
CA ASP A 308 -14.57 -5.34 18.48
C ASP A 308 -14.56 -4.16 17.51
N GLY A 309 -13.71 -4.19 16.48
CA GLY A 309 -13.54 -3.11 15.52
C GLY A 309 -12.80 -1.91 16.07
N VAL A 310 -12.21 -1.99 17.27
CA VAL A 310 -11.45 -0.88 17.87
C VAL A 310 -9.99 -0.96 17.44
N VAL A 311 -9.47 0.14 16.87
CA VAL A 311 -8.05 0.25 16.50
C VAL A 311 -7.22 0.54 17.75
N ARG A 312 -6.10 -0.15 17.94
CA ARG A 312 -5.20 0.03 19.07
C ARG A 312 -3.81 0.42 18.59
N ALA A 313 -3.05 1.12 19.42
CA ALA A 313 -1.64 1.32 19.13
C ALA A 313 -0.95 -0.06 19.10
N ALA A 314 -0.20 -0.35 18.03
CA ALA A 314 0.44 -1.64 17.85
C ALA A 314 1.69 -1.50 16.99
N SER A 315 2.71 -2.30 17.28
CA SER A 315 3.91 -2.43 16.45
C SER A 315 4.36 -3.89 16.47
N GLY A 316 4.98 -4.34 15.38
CA GLY A 316 5.51 -5.69 15.29
C GLY A 316 5.45 -6.19 13.86
N TRP A 317 5.08 -7.45 13.70
CA TRP A 317 5.05 -8.14 12.42
C TRP A 317 3.62 -8.45 11.99
N THR A 318 3.31 -8.29 10.71
CA THR A 318 2.03 -8.69 10.12
C THR A 318 2.22 -9.52 8.86
N ASP A 319 1.61 -10.69 8.88
CA ASP A 319 1.39 -11.59 7.75
C ASP A 319 -0.10 -11.61 7.36
N LEU A 320 -0.87 -10.62 7.82
CA LEU A 320 -2.32 -10.63 7.70
C LEU A 320 -2.79 -10.68 6.24
N VAL A 321 -3.52 -11.75 5.91
CA VAL A 321 -4.26 -11.91 4.65
C VAL A 321 -5.71 -11.46 4.85
N ILE A 322 -6.13 -10.46 4.09
CA ILE A 322 -7.52 -9.99 4.07
C ILE A 322 -8.25 -10.69 2.92
N THR A 323 -9.37 -11.33 3.25
CA THR A 323 -10.22 -12.05 2.30
C THR A 323 -11.67 -11.61 2.47
N PRO A 324 -12.54 -11.83 1.46
CA PRO A 324 -13.96 -11.48 1.58
C PRO A 324 -14.66 -12.18 2.75
N ARG A 325 -14.19 -13.37 3.16
CA ARG A 325 -14.71 -14.10 4.33
C ARG A 325 -14.35 -13.41 5.65
N ARG A 326 -13.17 -12.81 5.75
CA ARG A 326 -12.71 -12.07 6.94
C ARG A 326 -13.33 -10.68 6.99
N GLY A 327 -13.37 -9.99 5.85
CA GLY A 327 -13.72 -8.57 5.76
C GLY A 327 -12.66 -7.64 6.32
N VAL A 328 -13.00 -6.35 6.34
CA VAL A 328 -12.29 -5.27 7.06
C VAL A 328 -13.16 -4.76 8.20
N ARG A 329 -12.55 -4.17 9.24
CA ARG A 329 -13.26 -3.69 10.44
C ARG A 329 -13.11 -2.19 10.66
N ALA A 330 -11.97 -1.62 10.28
CA ALA A 330 -11.65 -0.21 10.49
C ALA A 330 -11.79 0.64 9.23
N VAL A 331 -11.56 0.06 8.06
CA VAL A 331 -11.54 0.75 6.77
C VAL A 331 -12.92 0.74 6.11
N ASP A 332 -13.35 1.88 5.57
CA ASP A 332 -14.60 2.01 4.78
C ASP A 332 -14.32 2.18 3.29
N GLY A 333 -13.15 2.70 2.93
CA GLY A 333 -12.77 2.94 1.54
C GLY A 333 -11.28 2.75 1.30
N LEU A 334 -10.90 2.65 0.02
CA LEU A 334 -9.53 2.39 -0.39
C LEU A 334 -9.19 3.22 -1.62
N LEU A 335 -8.12 4.01 -1.54
CA LEU A 335 -7.43 4.55 -2.70
C LEU A 335 -6.28 3.60 -3.04
N THR A 336 -6.24 3.07 -4.26
CA THR A 336 -5.27 2.07 -4.69
C THR A 336 -4.86 2.26 -6.15
N GLY A 337 -3.73 1.72 -6.58
CA GLY A 337 -3.48 1.50 -8.02
C GLY A 337 -4.38 0.39 -8.58
N LEU A 338 -4.36 0.24 -9.91
CA LEU A 338 -4.98 -0.90 -10.61
C LEU A 338 -4.02 -2.10 -10.65
N HIS A 339 -4.50 -3.26 -10.20
CA HIS A 339 -3.70 -4.48 -10.00
C HIS A 339 -4.13 -5.60 -10.94
N GLU A 340 -3.19 -6.39 -11.44
CA GLU A 340 -3.46 -7.58 -12.24
C GLU A 340 -4.45 -8.55 -11.56
N PRO A 341 -5.39 -9.16 -12.30
CA PRO A 341 -6.40 -10.13 -11.84
C PRO A 341 -5.89 -11.34 -11.03
N GLU A 342 -4.60 -11.68 -11.14
CA GLU A 342 -3.96 -12.75 -10.39
C GLU A 342 -3.34 -12.27 -9.06
N ALA A 343 -3.35 -10.97 -8.76
CA ALA A 343 -2.75 -10.41 -7.56
C ALA A 343 -3.51 -10.82 -6.29
N SER A 344 -2.77 -11.25 -5.26
CA SER A 344 -3.32 -11.63 -3.94
C SER A 344 -4.12 -10.51 -3.27
N HIS A 345 -3.81 -9.25 -3.58
CA HIS A 345 -4.52 -8.06 -3.08
C HIS A 345 -5.96 -7.94 -3.60
N LEU A 346 -6.37 -8.63 -4.67
CA LEU A 346 -7.75 -8.55 -5.15
C LEU A 346 -8.76 -9.11 -4.17
N LEU A 347 -8.36 -10.10 -3.37
CA LEU A 347 -9.20 -10.59 -2.27
C LEU A 347 -9.47 -9.49 -1.24
N MET A 348 -8.50 -8.60 -1.00
CA MET A 348 -8.65 -7.45 -0.12
C MET A 348 -9.54 -6.36 -0.76
N LEU A 349 -9.31 -6.03 -2.03
CA LEU A 349 -10.17 -5.07 -2.75
C LEU A 349 -11.63 -5.56 -2.77
N ALA A 350 -11.85 -6.85 -3.04
CA ALA A 350 -13.18 -7.47 -3.01
C ALA A 350 -13.78 -7.51 -1.60
N ALA A 351 -12.97 -7.60 -0.54
CA ALA A 351 -13.43 -7.52 0.84
C ALA A 351 -13.88 -6.11 1.25
N ILE A 352 -13.37 -5.08 0.59
CA ILE A 352 -13.69 -3.66 0.86
C ILE A 352 -14.86 -3.19 0.00
N ALA A 353 -14.76 -3.33 -1.32
CA ALA A 353 -15.74 -2.78 -2.25
C ALA A 353 -16.87 -3.76 -2.61
N GLY A 354 -16.69 -5.05 -2.34
CA GLY A 354 -17.51 -6.11 -2.91
C GLY A 354 -17.11 -6.47 -4.34
N ARG A 355 -17.44 -7.69 -4.75
CA ARG A 355 -17.01 -8.24 -6.05
C ARG A 355 -17.63 -7.51 -7.24
N GLU A 356 -18.91 -7.17 -7.18
CA GLU A 356 -19.61 -6.52 -8.30
C GLU A 356 -19.05 -5.13 -8.61
N ALA A 357 -18.86 -4.32 -7.55
CA ALA A 357 -18.23 -3.00 -7.65
C ALA A 357 -16.82 -3.09 -8.26
N LEU A 358 -16.02 -4.04 -7.79
CA LEU A 358 -14.65 -4.24 -8.28
C LEU A 358 -14.63 -4.66 -9.75
N THR A 359 -15.47 -5.65 -10.12
CA THR A 359 -15.60 -6.10 -11.51
C THR A 359 -16.00 -4.93 -12.42
N ARG A 360 -17.04 -4.18 -12.06
CA ARG A 360 -17.52 -3.06 -12.86
C ARG A 360 -16.45 -1.97 -13.01
N GLY A 361 -15.74 -1.63 -11.93
CA GLY A 361 -14.65 -0.68 -11.98
C GLY A 361 -13.50 -1.13 -12.89
N TYR A 362 -13.13 -2.41 -12.84
CA TYR A 362 -12.07 -2.96 -13.69
C TYR A 362 -12.46 -3.04 -15.17
N GLU A 363 -13.71 -3.42 -15.48
CA GLU A 363 -14.25 -3.37 -16.84
C GLU A 363 -14.18 -1.96 -17.41
N GLU A 364 -14.64 -0.97 -16.64
CA GLU A 364 -14.59 0.44 -17.06
C GLU A 364 -13.13 0.95 -17.17
N ALA A 365 -12.23 0.53 -16.28
CA ALA A 365 -10.81 0.86 -16.36
C ALA A 365 -10.18 0.36 -17.66
N LEU A 366 -10.52 -0.86 -18.08
CA LEU A 366 -10.05 -1.43 -19.34
C LEU A 366 -10.66 -0.73 -20.55
N GLU A 367 -11.99 -0.54 -20.56
CA GLU A 367 -12.72 0.12 -21.64
C GLU A 367 -12.20 1.54 -21.86
N GLN A 368 -11.97 2.28 -20.77
CA GLN A 368 -11.46 3.64 -20.81
C GLN A 368 -9.92 3.71 -20.84
N ARG A 369 -9.22 2.57 -20.99
CA ARG A 369 -7.76 2.48 -21.15
C ARG A 369 -6.95 3.18 -20.04
N TYR A 370 -7.34 2.97 -18.80
CA TYR A 370 -6.53 3.40 -17.65
C TYR A 370 -5.16 2.72 -17.67
N LEU A 371 -4.16 3.40 -17.11
CA LEU A 371 -2.82 2.87 -16.94
C LEU A 371 -2.71 2.10 -15.62
N TRP A 372 -2.02 0.96 -15.65
CA TRP A 372 -1.96 0.00 -14.53
C TRP A 372 -0.59 0.00 -13.84
N HIS A 373 -0.53 -0.70 -12.71
CA HIS A 373 0.67 -0.88 -11.86
C HIS A 373 1.14 0.39 -11.14
N GLU A 374 2.31 0.33 -10.52
CA GLU A 374 2.79 1.28 -9.51
C GLU A 374 3.00 2.72 -10.00
N PHE A 375 3.13 2.93 -11.31
CA PHE A 375 3.22 4.25 -11.95
C PHE A 375 1.96 4.64 -12.73
N GLY A 376 0.91 3.82 -12.64
CA GLY A 376 -0.33 3.99 -13.36
C GLY A 376 -1.29 4.97 -12.69
N ASP A 377 -2.54 4.85 -13.14
CA ASP A 377 -3.68 5.56 -12.61
C ASP A 377 -4.16 4.92 -11.30
N VAL A 378 -5.04 5.63 -10.61
CA VAL A 378 -5.55 5.20 -9.29
C VAL A 378 -7.06 5.01 -9.29
N HIS A 379 -7.52 4.17 -8.37
CA HIS A 379 -8.91 3.80 -8.15
C HIS A 379 -9.28 4.08 -6.69
N LEU A 380 -10.28 4.94 -6.50
CA LEU A 380 -10.90 5.22 -5.21
C LEU A 380 -12.19 4.40 -5.08
N LEU A 381 -12.15 3.42 -4.19
CA LEU A 381 -13.26 2.58 -3.79
C LEU A 381 -13.91 3.17 -2.55
N LEU A 382 -15.17 3.55 -2.65
CA LEU A 382 -15.96 4.11 -1.56
C LEU A 382 -17.27 3.32 -1.38
N PRO A 383 -17.84 3.34 -0.17
CA PRO A 383 -19.15 2.74 0.04
C PRO A 383 -20.19 3.46 -0.84
N PRO A 384 -21.32 2.79 -1.19
CA PRO A 384 -22.44 3.44 -1.85
C PRO A 384 -22.87 4.68 -1.05
N GLU A 385 -23.29 5.75 -1.73
CA GLU A 385 -23.92 6.85 -1.01
C GLU A 385 -25.21 6.32 -0.38
N SER A 386 -25.35 6.44 0.95
CA SER A 386 -26.65 6.28 1.57
C SER A 386 -27.51 7.42 1.04
N ALA A 387 -28.58 7.09 0.32
CA ALA A 387 -29.59 8.06 -0.07
C ALA A 387 -29.97 8.84 1.19
N HIS A 388 -29.58 10.11 1.26
CA HIS A 388 -30.14 10.99 2.26
C HIS A 388 -31.64 11.02 1.96
N PRO A 389 -32.53 10.65 2.90
CA PRO A 389 -33.92 11.01 2.73
C PRO A 389 -33.93 12.53 2.59
N SER A 390 -34.38 13.00 1.43
CA SER A 390 -34.59 14.39 1.14
C SER A 390 -35.63 14.94 2.11
N HIS A 391 -35.16 15.37 3.27
CA HIS A 391 -35.90 16.15 4.25
C HIS A 391 -35.04 17.35 4.64
N CYS A 392 -35.18 18.42 3.87
CA CYS A 392 -35.76 19.70 4.32
C CYS A 392 -35.89 20.63 3.11
#